data_AF-R9P9U2-F1
#
_entry.id   AF-R9P9U2-F1
#
_cell.length_a   1.000
_cell.length_b   1.000
_cell.length_c   1.000
_cell.angle_alpha   90.00
_cell.angle_beta   90.00
_cell.angle_gamma   90.00
#
_symmetry.space_group_name_H-M   'P 1'
#
loop_
_entity.id
_entity.type
_entity.pdbx_description
1 polymer ?
#
loop_
_entity_poly.entity_id
_entity_poly.type
_entity_poly.pdbx_seq_one_letter_code
_entity_poly.pdbx_strand_id
1 'polypeptide(L)' 'MHSTMYQRFRLTPSKARNVVLWGLTVPVLTYYAAQYTDDRWELRGKTRQDSLLRNPPAAPAAEADEE' A
#
# COMPACT_ATOMS: atom_id res chain seq x y z
N MET A 1 24.06 -26.87 15.22
CA MET A 1 22.74 -27.54 15.14
C MET A 1 21.74 -26.88 14.17
N HIS A 2 22.17 -26.10 13.16
CA HIS A 2 21.26 -25.45 12.19
C HIS A 2 21.12 -26.21 10.85
N SER A 3 22.06 -27.10 10.52
CA SER A 3 22.15 -27.77 9.21
C SER A 3 21.00 -28.73 8.91
N THR A 4 20.33 -29.28 9.93
CA THR A 4 19.23 -30.25 9.76
C THR A 4 17.83 -29.64 9.94
N MET A 5 17.71 -28.30 10.03
CA MET A 5 16.42 -27.65 10.26
C MET A 5 15.39 -27.92 9.17
N TYR A 6 15.78 -27.90 7.89
CA TYR A 6 14.88 -28.18 6.77
C TYR A 6 14.38 -29.64 6.79
N GLN A 7 15.18 -30.58 7.30
CA GLN A 7 14.76 -31.99 7.40
C GLN A 7 13.66 -32.20 8.45
N ARG A 8 13.53 -31.27 9.41
CA ARG A 8 12.51 -31.32 10.48
C ARG A 8 11.31 -30.43 10.20
N PHE A 9 11.37 -29.61 9.15
CA PHE A 9 10.28 -28.70 8.81
C PHE A 9 9.09 -29.51 8.29
N ARG A 10 7.91 -29.23 8.86
CA ARG A 10 6.64 -29.79 8.40
C ARG A 10 5.67 -28.64 8.19
N LEU A 11 4.99 -28.65 7.04
CA LEU A 11 3.89 -27.74 6.75
C LEU A 11 2.66 -28.17 7.55
N THR A 12 2.61 -27.76 8.81
CA THR A 12 1.38 -27.82 9.60
C THR A 12 0.49 -26.62 9.26
N PRO A 13 -0.84 -26.70 9.47
CA PRO A 13 -1.73 -25.58 9.19
C PRO A 13 -1.31 -24.27 9.88
N SER A 14 -0.76 -24.35 11.09
CA SER A 14 -0.24 -23.18 11.82
C SER A 14 1.03 -22.59 11.20
N LYS A 15 1.97 -23.43 10.74
CA LYS A 15 3.20 -22.96 10.09
C LYS A 15 2.95 -22.48 8.67
N ALA A 16 2.04 -23.11 7.94
CA ALA A 16 1.62 -22.69 6.61
C ALA A 16 1.05 -21.27 6.62
N ARG A 17 0.19 -20.93 7.61
CA ARG A 17 -0.32 -19.56 7.79
C ARG A 17 0.80 -18.54 7.94
N ASN A 18 1.82 -18.85 8.75
CA ASN A 18 2.95 -17.93 8.96
C ASN A 18 3.78 -17.75 7.68
N VAL A 19 4.03 -18.83 6.94
CA VAL A 19 4.77 -18.76 5.67
C VAL A 19 3.99 -17.95 4.64
N VAL A 20 2.67 -18.16 4.52
CA VAL A 20 1.83 -17.40 3.59
C VAL A 20 1.79 -15.93 4.00
N LEU A 21 1.52 -15.63 5.27
CA LEU A 21 1.42 -14.26 5.77
C LEU A 21 2.72 -13.48 5.56
N TRP A 22 3.85 -14.03 6.02
CA TRP A 22 5.13 -13.30 6.01
C TRP A 22 5.91 -13.48 4.72
N GLY A 23 5.80 -14.63 4.05
CA GLY A 23 6.54 -14.93 2.83
C GLY A 23 5.84 -14.44 1.56
N LEU A 24 4.52 -14.26 1.58
CA LEU A 24 3.77 -13.83 0.41
C LEU A 24 2.93 -12.58 0.68
N THR A 25 2.05 -12.62 1.67
CA THR A 25 1.05 -11.57 1.87
C THR A 25 1.68 -10.22 2.16
N VAL A 26 2.62 -10.17 3.11
CA VAL A 26 3.30 -8.93 3.48
C VAL A 26 4.09 -8.34 2.30
N PRO A 27 5.00 -9.06 1.61
CA PRO A 27 5.72 -8.52 0.45
C PRO A 27 4.80 -8.04 -0.67
N VAL A 28 3.76 -8.80 -1.00
CA VAL A 28 2.81 -8.45 -2.07
C VAL A 28 2.04 -7.19 -1.71
N LEU A 29 1.48 -7.10 -0.49
CA LEU A 29 0.78 -5.91 -0.04
C LEU A 29 1.71 -4.69 -0.01
N THR A 30 2.95 -4.85 0.44
CA THR A 30 3.93 -3.76 0.41
C THR A 30 4.24 -3.30 -1.01
N TYR A 31 4.41 -4.22 -1.95
CA TYR A 31 4.63 -3.88 -3.36
C TYR A 31 3.47 -3.08 -3.94
N TYR A 32 2.23 -3.57 -3.75
CA TYR A 32 1.05 -2.86 -4.24
C TYR A 32 0.84 -1.50 -3.55
N ALA A 33 1.10 -1.41 -2.25
CA ALA A 33 1.04 -0.14 -1.53
C ALA A 33 2.06 0.86 -2.10
N ALA A 34 3.31 0.42 -2.29
CA ALA A 34 4.36 1.24 -2.87
C ALA A 34 3.96 1.72 -4.27
N GLN A 35 3.55 0.80 -5.15
CA GLN A 35 3.13 1.13 -6.52
C GLN A 35 1.91 2.07 -6.56
N TYR A 36 0.97 1.93 -5.63
CA TYR A 36 -0.20 2.80 -5.55
C TYR A 36 0.13 4.21 -5.08
N THR A 37 1.10 4.34 -4.17
CA THR A 37 1.56 5.64 -3.66
C THR A 37 2.61 6.29 -4.54
N ASP A 38 3.24 5.51 -5.42
CA ASP A 38 4.26 6.00 -6.33
C ASP A 38 3.66 7.08 -7.22
N ASP A 39 4.37 8.19 -7.32
CA ASP A 39 4.01 9.36 -8.12
C ASP A 39 2.65 10.04 -7.79
N ARG A 40 1.95 9.55 -6.77
CA ARG A 40 0.58 10.00 -6.45
C ARG A 40 0.55 11.35 -5.75
N TRP A 41 1.62 11.72 -5.05
CA TRP A 41 1.65 12.87 -4.16
C TRP A 41 2.67 13.90 -4.64
N GLU A 42 2.27 15.17 -4.63
CA GLU A 42 3.15 16.30 -4.90
C GLU A 42 3.01 17.28 -3.73
N LEU A 43 4.07 17.46 -2.94
CA LEU A 43 4.03 18.27 -1.71
C LEU A 43 4.71 19.63 -1.90
N ARG A 44 5.42 19.84 -3.00
CA ARG A 44 6.22 21.03 -3.19
C ARG A 44 5.31 22.25 -3.40
N GLY A 45 5.48 23.27 -2.56
CA GLY A 45 4.81 24.56 -2.70
C GLY A 45 3.31 24.56 -2.40
N LYS A 46 2.75 23.47 -1.84
CA LYS A 46 1.33 23.39 -1.49
C LYS A 46 1.02 24.08 -0.16
N THR A 47 -0.11 24.77 -0.12
CA THR A 47 -0.66 25.40 1.09
C THR A 47 -1.66 24.48 1.79
N ARG A 48 -2.17 24.88 2.96
CA ARG A 48 -3.06 24.03 3.78
C ARG A 48 -4.33 23.58 3.04
N GLN A 49 -4.80 24.37 2.07
CA GLN A 49 -6.08 24.14 1.41
C GLN A 49 -5.93 23.44 0.05
N ASP A 50 -4.69 23.21 -0.39
CA ASP A 50 -4.40 22.60 -1.67
C ASP A 50 -4.42 21.07 -1.56
N SER A 51 -5.02 20.41 -2.55
CA SER A 51 -4.99 18.95 -2.64
C SER A 51 -3.55 18.46 -2.75
N LEU A 52 -3.13 17.49 -1.92
CA LEU A 52 -1.78 16.93 -1.96
C LEU A 52 -1.55 15.94 -3.11
N LEU A 53 -2.61 15.51 -3.78
CA LEU A 53 -2.53 14.62 -4.94
C LEU A 53 -1.84 15.34 -6.11
N ARG A 54 -1.04 14.60 -6.88
CA ARG A 54 -0.41 15.11 -8.10
C ARG A 54 -1.46 15.52 -9.14
N ASN A 55 -2.49 14.70 -9.30
CA ASN A 55 -3.66 15.03 -10.11
C ASN A 55 -4.84 15.37 -9.18
N PRO A 56 -5.15 16.66 -8.96
CA PRO A 56 -6.26 17.04 -8.09
C PRO A 56 -7.59 16.61 -8.74
N PRO A 57 -8.56 16.12 -7.96
CA PRO A 57 -9.90 15.88 -8.47
C PRO A 57 -10.49 17.20 -9.00
N ALA A 58 -11.27 17.14 -10.09
CA ALA A 58 -11.95 18.31 -10.62
C ALA A 58 -12.76 18.96 -9.49
N ALA A 59 -12.57 20.27 -9.30
CA ALA A 59 -13.34 21.02 -8.32
C ALA A 59 -14.83 20.76 -8.58
N PRO A 60 -15.67 20.59 -7.53
CA PRO A 60 -17.10 20.59 -7.73
C PRO A 60 -17.45 21.87 -8.49
N ALA A 61 -18.18 21.74 -9.60
CA ALA A 61 -18.69 22.89 -10.32
C ALA A 61 -19.35 23.78 -9.27
N ALA A 62 -18.84 24.99 -9.10
CA ALA A 62 -19.58 26.01 -8.40
C ALA A 62 -20.96 26.00 -9.04
N GLU A 63 -21.98 25.67 -8.25
CA GLU A 63 -23.37 25.93 -8.63
C GLU A 63 -23.36 27.37 -9.15
N ALA A 64 -23.55 27.50 -10.46
CA ALA A 64 -23.78 28.77 -11.08
C ALA A 64 -24.98 29.38 -10.36
N ASP A 65 -24.83 30.63 -9.93
CA ASP A 65 -25.87 31.46 -9.34
C ASP A 65 -27.26 31.16 -9.94
N GLU A 66 -28.23 30.82 -9.09
CA GLU A 66 -29.63 31.18 -9.31
C GLU A 66 -30.13 31.87 -8.03
N GLU A 67 -30.74 33.04 -8.26
CA GLU A 67 -31.24 34.10 -7.37
C GLU A 67 -31.94 33.70 -6.07
#